data_AF-A0A074S0G6-F1
#
_entry.id   AF-A0A074S0G6-F1
#
_cell.length_a   1.000
_cell.length_b   1.000
_cell.length_c   1.000
_cell.angle_alpha   90.00
_cell.angle_beta   90.00
_cell.angle_gamma   90.00
#
_symmetry.space_group_name_H-M   'P 1'
#
loop_
_entity.id
_entity.type
_entity.pdbx_description
1 polymer ?
#
loop_
_entity_poly.entity_id
_entity_poly.type
_entity_poly.pdbx_seq_one_letter_code
_entity_poly.pdbx_strand_id
1 'polypeptide(L)'
;MAGVLTKADYASARTGLNTSQSLEHCWGKANQDAFILAIFLNPFNHARLFNPRNALLNQWGLYGIVKRVFRRIFCQENNLELHEAFNDYPESWNEFHPDYWAYEEAQASCNRIGKRFNMVEVWTGIPPYNAYNVGRHQLAHLAIHLLLMVADSAGCEGLFSEMGHIHTKRRNQLAYSKIFDIAIVRMDFESKHAAEGLTRSRLKRRFALPRLSRPFLLSSW
;
A
#
# COMPACT_ATOMS: atom_id res chain seq x y z
N MET A 1 -34.32 22.98 18.62
CA MET A 1 -33.30 24.01 18.35
C MET A 1 -32.40 23.51 17.24
N ALA A 2 -32.54 24.05 16.02
CA ALA A 2 -31.68 23.72 14.89
C ALA A 2 -30.35 24.48 15.03
N GLY A 3 -29.22 23.77 15.14
CA GLY A 3 -27.90 24.38 15.22
C GLY A 3 -27.56 25.10 13.91
N VAL A 4 -27.26 26.39 14.01
CA VAL A 4 -26.84 27.21 12.86
C VAL A 4 -25.44 26.78 12.44
N LEU A 5 -25.33 26.11 11.30
CA LEU A 5 -24.05 25.75 10.68
C LEU A 5 -23.23 27.01 10.39
N THR A 6 -22.01 27.06 10.89
CA THR A 6 -21.14 28.22 10.73
C THR A 6 -20.43 28.21 9.37
N LYS A 7 -19.97 29.36 8.89
CA LYS A 7 -19.21 29.50 7.63
C LYS A 7 -17.97 28.59 7.58
N ALA A 8 -17.40 28.25 8.74
CA ALA A 8 -16.29 27.31 8.88
C ALA A 8 -16.70 25.85 8.62
N ASP A 9 -17.92 25.45 9.02
CA ASP A 9 -18.44 24.11 8.80
C ASP A 9 -18.68 23.85 7.31
N TYR A 10 -19.21 24.85 6.58
CA TYR A 10 -19.37 24.78 5.13
C TYR A 10 -18.02 24.70 4.39
N ALA A 11 -17.01 25.45 4.84
CA ALA A 11 -15.67 25.40 4.25
C ALA A 11 -14.98 24.05 4.50
N SER A 12 -15.13 23.48 5.70
CA SER A 12 -14.63 22.15 6.05
C SER A 12 -15.30 21.05 5.21
N ALA A 13 -16.63 21.09 5.09
CA ALA A 13 -17.40 20.13 4.28
C ALA A 13 -17.04 20.21 2.79
N ARG A 14 -16.89 21.43 2.24
CA ARG A 14 -16.48 21.65 0.85
C ARG A 14 -15.05 21.18 0.57
N THR A 15 -14.15 21.35 1.55
CA THR A 15 -12.79 20.81 1.46
C THR A 15 -12.82 19.29 1.46
N GLY A 16 -13.64 18.66 2.33
CA GLY A 16 -13.85 17.21 2.38
C GLY A 16 -14.39 16.61 1.07
N LEU A 17 -15.37 17.26 0.46
CA LEU A 17 -15.95 16.84 -0.82
C LEU A 17 -14.93 16.90 -1.97
N ASN A 18 -14.21 18.02 -2.08
CA ASN A 18 -13.18 18.18 -3.10
C ASN A 18 -12.02 17.18 -2.91
N THR A 19 -11.73 16.79 -1.67
CA THR A 19 -10.71 15.76 -1.38
C THR A 19 -11.17 14.35 -1.74
N SER A 20 -12.44 13.99 -1.50
CA SER A 20 -12.99 12.68 -1.91
C SER A 20 -12.92 12.54 -3.43
N GLN A 21 -13.36 13.57 -4.16
CA GLN A 21 -13.35 13.57 -5.61
C GLN A 21 -11.93 13.46 -6.19
N SER A 22 -10.96 14.15 -5.61
CA SER A 22 -9.56 14.03 -6.04
C SER A 22 -8.98 12.65 -5.76
N LEU A 23 -9.32 12.03 -4.62
CA LEU A 23 -8.87 10.67 -4.29
C LEU A 23 -9.54 9.63 -5.17
N GLU A 24 -10.84 9.74 -5.43
CA GLU A 24 -11.59 8.89 -6.35
C GLU A 24 -11.02 8.98 -7.77
N HIS A 25 -10.65 10.17 -8.22
CA HIS A 25 -10.01 10.37 -9.53
C HIS A 25 -8.64 9.68 -9.62
N CYS A 26 -7.80 9.84 -8.59
CA CYS A 26 -6.51 9.17 -8.52
C CYS A 26 -6.67 7.65 -8.40
N TRP A 27 -7.61 7.18 -7.58
CA TRP A 27 -7.94 5.78 -7.41
C TRP A 27 -8.43 5.15 -8.71
N GLY A 28 -9.28 5.84 -9.47
CA GLY A 28 -9.76 5.39 -10.78
C GLY A 28 -8.66 5.21 -11.82
N LYS A 29 -7.53 5.91 -11.68
CA LYS A 29 -6.35 5.79 -12.55
C LYS A 29 -5.28 4.85 -12.01
N ALA A 30 -5.36 4.47 -10.74
CA ALA A 30 -4.38 3.65 -10.06
C ALA A 30 -4.56 2.16 -10.40
N ASN A 31 -3.52 1.35 -10.17
CA ASN A 31 -3.61 -0.10 -10.25
C ASN A 31 -4.33 -0.66 -9.02
N GLN A 32 -5.64 -0.45 -8.95
CA GLN A 32 -6.50 -0.79 -7.81
C GLN A 32 -6.33 -2.24 -7.35
N ASP A 33 -6.28 -3.17 -8.31
CA ASP A 33 -6.07 -4.59 -8.08
C ASP A 33 -4.79 -4.85 -7.26
N ALA A 34 -3.67 -4.20 -7.61
CA ALA A 34 -2.41 -4.35 -6.89
C ALA A 34 -2.46 -3.77 -5.46
N PHE A 35 -3.10 -2.61 -5.26
CA PHE A 35 -3.27 -2.01 -3.94
C PHE A 35 -4.18 -2.83 -3.03
N ILE A 36 -5.29 -3.35 -3.58
CA ILE A 36 -6.21 -4.23 -2.85
C ILE A 36 -5.46 -5.49 -2.38
N LEU A 37 -4.67 -6.11 -3.27
CA LEU A 37 -3.86 -7.28 -2.90
C LEU A 37 -2.75 -6.95 -1.91
N ALA A 38 -2.09 -5.80 -2.02
CA ALA A 38 -1.07 -5.40 -1.03
C ALA A 38 -1.65 -5.24 0.38
N ILE A 39 -2.91 -4.79 0.50
CA ILE A 39 -3.61 -4.72 1.78
C ILE A 39 -3.99 -6.11 2.27
N PHE A 40 -4.49 -6.98 1.38
CA PHE A 40 -4.86 -8.35 1.70
C PHE A 40 -3.67 -9.20 2.13
N LEU A 41 -2.56 -9.15 1.38
CA LEU A 41 -1.30 -9.86 1.62
C LEU A 41 -0.46 -9.22 2.74
N ASN A 42 -1.05 -8.30 3.51
CA ASN A 42 -0.42 -7.82 4.73
C ASN A 42 -0.69 -8.82 5.87
N PRO A 43 0.34 -9.42 6.47
CA PRO A 43 0.20 -10.41 7.56
C PRO A 43 -0.55 -9.88 8.79
N PHE A 44 -0.68 -8.57 8.99
CA PHE A 44 -1.41 -8.02 10.13
C PHE A 44 -2.90 -7.80 9.84
N ASN A 45 -3.26 -7.70 8.56
CA ASN A 45 -4.63 -7.41 8.14
C ASN A 45 -5.36 -8.66 7.64
N HIS A 46 -4.70 -9.51 6.85
CA HIS A 46 -5.31 -10.63 6.13
C HIS A 46 -6.62 -10.20 5.43
N ALA A 47 -7.67 -11.01 5.55
CA ALA A 47 -9.02 -10.72 5.05
C ALA A 47 -9.84 -9.80 5.98
N ARG A 48 -9.33 -9.39 7.16
CA ARG A 48 -10.12 -8.72 8.22
C ARG A 48 -10.70 -7.37 7.80
N LEU A 49 -10.07 -6.71 6.82
CA LEU A 49 -10.50 -5.40 6.31
C LEU A 49 -11.55 -5.51 5.20
N PHE A 50 -11.78 -6.71 4.67
CA PHE A 50 -12.74 -6.94 3.60
C PHE A 50 -14.07 -7.41 4.17
N ASN A 51 -15.16 -6.70 3.82
CA ASN A 51 -16.49 -7.11 4.23
C ASN A 51 -16.92 -8.35 3.44
N PRO A 52 -17.20 -9.50 4.07
CA PRO A 52 -17.62 -10.72 3.37
C PRO A 52 -18.93 -10.55 2.59
N ARG A 53 -19.76 -9.58 2.98
CA ARG A 53 -21.03 -9.25 2.30
C ARG A 53 -20.85 -8.40 1.05
N ASN A 54 -19.64 -7.95 0.76
CA ASN A 54 -19.35 -7.21 -0.48
C ASN A 54 -19.19 -8.21 -1.63
N ALA A 55 -20.09 -8.16 -2.61
CA ALA A 55 -20.08 -9.07 -3.76
C ALA A 55 -18.79 -8.98 -4.61
N LEU A 56 -18.09 -7.84 -4.62
CA LEU A 56 -16.88 -7.63 -5.41
C LEU A 56 -15.59 -8.01 -4.67
N LEU A 57 -15.59 -7.93 -3.34
CA LEU A 57 -14.43 -8.13 -2.48
C LEU A 57 -14.62 -9.31 -1.51
N ASN A 58 -15.49 -10.25 -1.85
CA ASN A 58 -15.56 -11.54 -1.18
C ASN A 58 -14.37 -12.43 -1.59
N GLN A 59 -14.24 -13.60 -0.96
CA GLN A 59 -13.15 -14.55 -1.21
C GLN A 59 -12.93 -14.87 -2.69
N TRP A 60 -14.00 -15.13 -3.44
CA TRP A 60 -13.94 -15.41 -4.87
C TRP A 60 -13.52 -14.18 -5.70
N GLY A 61 -14.01 -13.00 -5.34
CA GLY A 61 -13.62 -11.73 -5.97
C GLY A 61 -12.14 -11.42 -5.75
N LEU A 62 -11.65 -11.59 -4.52
CA LEU A 62 -10.25 -11.43 -4.15
C LEU A 62 -9.36 -12.43 -4.90
N TYR A 63 -9.75 -13.70 -5.00
CA TYR A 63 -9.02 -14.67 -5.80
C TYR A 63 -9.00 -14.30 -7.30
N GLY A 64 -10.11 -13.76 -7.81
CA GLY A 64 -10.18 -13.19 -9.15
C GLY A 64 -9.14 -12.08 -9.38
N ILE A 65 -8.94 -11.20 -8.38
CA ILE A 65 -7.89 -10.17 -8.40
C ILE A 65 -6.50 -10.84 -8.38
N VAL A 66 -6.26 -11.81 -7.49
CA VAL A 66 -5.01 -12.58 -7.42
C VAL A 66 -4.64 -13.13 -8.80
N LYS A 67 -5.57 -13.80 -9.48
CA LYS A 67 -5.31 -14.37 -10.82
C LYS A 67 -4.92 -13.30 -11.85
N ARG A 68 -5.63 -12.17 -11.88
CA ARG A 68 -5.35 -11.09 -12.84
C ARG A 68 -3.98 -10.47 -12.60
N VAL A 69 -3.64 -10.19 -11.35
CA VAL A 69 -2.36 -9.58 -10.99
C VAL A 69 -1.21 -10.56 -11.17
N PHE A 70 -1.37 -11.82 -10.75
CA PHE A 70 -0.37 -12.87 -10.95
C PHE A 70 -0.01 -13.04 -12.42
N ARG A 71 -1.02 -13.17 -13.30
CA ARG A 71 -0.78 -13.28 -14.75
C ARG A 71 -0.07 -12.07 -15.32
N ARG A 72 -0.39 -10.86 -14.84
CA ARG A 72 0.25 -9.62 -15.29
C ARG A 72 1.71 -9.51 -14.86
N ILE A 73 2.04 -9.93 -13.63
CA ILE A 73 3.40 -9.80 -13.08
C ILE A 73 4.32 -10.91 -13.62
N PHE A 74 3.83 -12.16 -13.63
CA PHE A 74 4.67 -13.32 -13.95
C PHE A 74 4.50 -13.84 -15.38
N CYS A 75 3.54 -13.31 -16.15
CA CYS A 75 3.21 -13.81 -17.50
C CYS A 75 2.94 -15.33 -17.54
N GLN A 76 2.39 -15.87 -16.45
CA GLN A 76 2.15 -17.29 -16.22
C GLN A 76 0.70 -17.56 -15.81
N GLU A 77 0.24 -18.78 -16.06
CA GLU A 77 -1.03 -19.25 -15.53
C GLU A 77 -0.90 -19.69 -14.06
N ASN A 78 -1.97 -19.47 -13.29
CA ASN A 78 -2.05 -19.97 -11.93
C ASN A 78 -2.35 -21.46 -11.94
N ASN A 79 -1.82 -22.17 -10.96
CA ASN A 79 -2.14 -23.58 -10.72
C ASN A 79 -3.16 -23.73 -9.57
N LEU A 80 -3.63 -24.96 -9.36
CA LEU A 80 -4.55 -25.29 -8.27
C LEU A 80 -3.92 -25.01 -6.89
N GLU A 81 -2.62 -25.23 -6.74
CA GLU A 81 -1.91 -25.03 -5.48
C GLU A 81 -1.87 -23.55 -5.04
N LEU A 82 -1.84 -22.59 -5.97
CA LEU A 82 -2.00 -21.17 -5.65
C LEU A 82 -3.39 -20.87 -5.07
N HIS A 83 -4.43 -21.55 -5.57
CA HIS A 83 -5.77 -21.42 -5.02
C HIS A 83 -5.86 -21.98 -3.60
N GLU A 84 -5.22 -23.12 -3.35
CA GLU A 84 -5.16 -23.73 -2.01
C GLU A 84 -4.42 -22.81 -1.03
N ALA A 85 -3.22 -22.33 -1.39
CA ALA A 85 -2.48 -21.37 -0.58
C ALA A 85 -3.28 -20.08 -0.32
N PHE A 86 -4.02 -19.59 -1.33
CA PHE A 86 -4.89 -18.44 -1.16
C PHE A 86 -6.03 -18.68 -0.15
N ASN A 87 -6.62 -19.87 -0.12
CA ASN A 87 -7.70 -20.18 0.82
C ASN A 87 -7.20 -20.39 2.25
N ASP A 88 -5.97 -20.89 2.39
CA ASP A 88 -5.35 -21.14 3.69
C ASP A 88 -4.86 -19.84 4.36
N TYR A 89 -4.48 -18.84 3.58
CA TYR A 89 -3.90 -17.59 4.09
C TYR A 89 -4.82 -16.74 4.99
N PRO A 90 -6.12 -16.51 4.66
CA PRO A 90 -7.03 -15.76 5.53
C PRO A 90 -7.25 -16.38 6.90
N GLU A 91 -7.24 -17.71 6.98
CA GLU A 91 -7.47 -18.48 8.21
C GLU A 91 -6.16 -18.86 8.92
N SER A 92 -5.02 -18.39 8.41
CA SER A 92 -3.69 -18.69 8.93
C SER A 92 -3.42 -20.20 9.05
N TRP A 93 -3.78 -20.96 8.03
CA TRP A 93 -3.53 -22.40 7.97
C TRP A 93 -2.19 -22.72 7.31
N ASN A 94 -1.71 -23.95 7.52
CA ASN A 94 -0.49 -24.51 6.90
C ASN A 94 0.73 -23.59 7.09
N GLU A 95 1.39 -23.19 6.01
CA GLU A 95 2.58 -22.31 6.03
C GLU A 95 2.32 -20.91 6.60
N PHE A 96 1.06 -20.51 6.79
CA PHE A 96 0.67 -19.21 7.33
C PHE A 96 0.30 -19.27 8.82
N HIS A 97 0.39 -20.45 9.45
CA HIS A 97 0.11 -20.61 10.86
C HIS A 97 1.14 -19.83 11.70
N PRO A 98 0.73 -19.14 12.80
CA PRO A 98 1.64 -18.35 13.62
C PRO A 98 2.87 -19.13 14.12
N ASP A 99 2.70 -20.42 14.40
CA ASP A 99 3.80 -21.30 14.85
C ASP A 99 4.89 -21.52 13.78
N TYR A 100 4.53 -21.46 12.49
CA TYR A 100 5.47 -21.64 11.37
C TYR A 100 5.90 -20.30 10.74
N TRP A 101 5.07 -19.26 10.87
CA TRP A 101 5.29 -17.95 10.27
C TRP A 101 5.26 -16.84 11.33
N ALA A 102 6.34 -16.76 12.10
CA ALA A 102 6.49 -15.88 13.25
C ALA A 102 6.70 -14.39 12.90
N TYR A 103 5.81 -13.79 12.09
CA TYR A 103 5.91 -12.39 11.66
C TYR A 103 5.75 -11.40 12.83
N GLU A 104 5.01 -11.76 13.88
CA GLU A 104 4.83 -10.94 15.09
C GLU A 104 6.13 -10.84 15.90
N GLU A 105 6.86 -11.96 16.03
CA GLU A 105 8.17 -11.99 16.69
C GLU A 105 9.21 -11.19 15.89
N ALA A 106 9.18 -11.30 14.56
CA ALA A 106 10.01 -10.50 13.68
C ALA A 106 9.75 -8.99 13.87
N GLN A 107 8.48 -8.60 14.06
CA GLN A 107 8.09 -7.22 14.37
C GLN A 107 8.59 -6.79 15.75
N ALA A 108 8.39 -7.61 16.78
CA ALA A 108 8.85 -7.31 18.14
C ALA A 108 10.38 -7.14 18.19
N SER A 109 11.13 -7.99 17.48
CA SER A 109 12.59 -7.91 17.38
C SER A 109 13.04 -6.62 16.70
N CYS A 110 12.44 -6.25 15.56
CA CYS A 110 12.71 -4.99 14.86
C CYS A 110 12.44 -3.78 15.76
N ASN A 111 11.31 -3.78 16.47
CA ASN A 111 10.96 -2.71 17.42
C ASN A 111 11.98 -2.60 18.56
N ARG A 112 12.48 -3.73 19.08
CA ARG A 112 13.50 -3.75 20.14
C ARG A 112 14.84 -3.16 19.68
N ILE A 113 15.23 -3.45 18.44
CA ILE A 113 16.50 -3.01 17.84
C ILE A 113 16.38 -1.59 17.26
N GLY A 114 15.16 -1.05 17.14
CA GLY A 114 14.89 0.21 16.46
C GLY A 114 15.00 0.14 14.94
N LYS A 115 15.02 -1.08 14.36
CA LYS A 115 15.01 -1.30 12.90
C LYS A 115 13.57 -1.16 12.38
N ARG A 116 13.41 -0.61 11.18
CA ARG A 116 12.12 -0.64 10.48
C ARG A 116 11.75 -2.08 10.11
N PHE A 117 10.53 -2.46 10.42
CA PHE A 117 9.98 -3.75 10.03
C PHE A 117 9.87 -3.86 8.51
N ASN A 118 10.45 -4.91 7.93
CA ASN A 118 10.43 -5.16 6.49
C ASN A 118 9.50 -6.34 6.18
N MET A 119 8.35 -6.04 5.60
CA MET A 119 7.36 -7.06 5.26
C MET A 119 7.84 -8.01 4.15
N VAL A 120 8.75 -7.56 3.28
CA VAL A 120 9.35 -8.42 2.25
C VAL A 120 10.18 -9.52 2.90
N GLU A 121 10.97 -9.19 3.92
CA GLU A 121 11.77 -10.18 4.69
C GLU A 121 10.88 -11.28 5.28
N VAL A 122 9.70 -10.92 5.79
CA VAL A 122 8.73 -11.86 6.35
C VAL A 122 8.17 -12.82 5.30
N TRP A 123 7.80 -12.30 4.12
CA TRP A 123 7.30 -13.14 3.04
C TRP A 123 8.38 -14.01 2.39
N THR A 124 9.64 -13.57 2.40
CA THR A 124 10.78 -14.38 1.92
C THR A 124 11.09 -15.58 2.81
N GLY A 125 10.60 -15.61 4.05
CA GLY A 125 10.79 -16.73 4.98
C GLY A 125 9.90 -17.95 4.72
N ILE A 126 8.83 -17.79 3.93
CA ILE A 126 7.90 -18.89 3.59
C ILE A 126 8.50 -19.85 2.54
N PRO A 127 8.89 -19.38 1.34
CA PRO A 127 9.45 -20.28 0.34
C PRO A 127 10.83 -20.80 0.79
N PRO A 128 11.17 -22.07 0.50
CA PRO A 128 12.52 -22.56 0.71
C PRO A 128 13.53 -21.78 -0.15
N TYR A 129 14.80 -21.80 0.27
CA TYR A 129 15.86 -21.08 -0.43
C TYR A 129 15.92 -21.48 -1.92
N ASN A 130 15.92 -20.49 -2.82
CA ASN A 130 15.86 -20.65 -4.28
C ASN A 130 14.64 -21.44 -4.80
N ALA A 131 13.52 -21.41 -4.08
CA ALA A 131 12.27 -21.94 -4.61
C ALA A 131 11.88 -21.24 -5.92
N TYR A 132 11.49 -22.03 -6.90
CA TYR A 132 10.85 -21.51 -8.10
C TYR A 132 9.43 -21.05 -7.79
N ASN A 133 8.90 -20.14 -8.63
CA ASN A 133 7.52 -19.65 -8.55
C ASN A 133 6.51 -20.74 -8.97
N VAL A 134 6.42 -21.80 -8.19
CA VAL A 134 5.61 -22.99 -8.44
C VAL A 134 4.87 -23.41 -7.17
N GLY A 135 3.74 -24.06 -7.37
CA GLY A 135 2.95 -24.62 -6.30
C GLY A 135 2.38 -23.58 -5.32
N ARG A 136 2.29 -23.96 -4.04
CA ARG A 136 1.76 -23.12 -2.95
C ARG A 136 2.58 -21.84 -2.71
N HIS A 137 3.87 -21.89 -2.97
CA HIS A 137 4.78 -20.74 -2.81
C HIS A 137 4.48 -19.58 -3.77
N GLN A 138 3.68 -19.81 -4.82
CA GLN A 138 3.29 -18.76 -5.77
C GLN A 138 2.61 -17.57 -5.09
N LEU A 139 1.88 -17.79 -3.98
CA LEU A 139 1.28 -16.71 -3.22
C LEU A 139 2.33 -15.83 -2.53
N ALA A 140 3.37 -16.44 -1.95
CA ALA A 140 4.47 -15.72 -1.33
C ALA A 140 5.29 -14.93 -2.36
N HIS A 141 5.58 -15.52 -3.53
CA HIS A 141 6.24 -14.78 -4.62
C HIS A 141 5.40 -13.58 -5.08
N LEU A 142 4.09 -13.75 -5.21
CA LEU A 142 3.19 -12.64 -5.55
C LEU A 142 3.23 -11.53 -4.49
N ALA A 143 3.17 -11.88 -3.21
CA ALA A 143 3.25 -10.92 -2.11
C ALA A 143 4.58 -10.14 -2.12
N ILE A 144 5.71 -10.83 -2.28
CA ILE A 144 7.04 -10.21 -2.37
C ILE A 144 7.09 -9.18 -3.50
N HIS A 145 6.65 -9.56 -4.70
CA HIS A 145 6.72 -8.67 -5.86
C HIS A 145 5.78 -7.48 -5.71
N LEU A 146 4.57 -7.68 -5.20
CA LEU A 146 3.63 -6.59 -4.95
C LEU A 146 4.15 -5.60 -3.91
N LEU A 147 4.72 -6.09 -2.82
CA LEU A 147 5.28 -5.23 -1.77
C LEU A 147 6.50 -4.45 -2.26
N LEU A 148 7.34 -5.05 -3.11
CA LEU A 148 8.45 -4.34 -3.77
C LEU A 148 7.95 -3.28 -4.76
N MET A 149 6.94 -3.59 -5.58
CA MET A 149 6.35 -2.63 -6.53
C MET A 149 5.69 -1.44 -5.81
N VAL A 150 4.95 -1.71 -4.73
CA VAL A 150 4.26 -0.67 -3.96
C VAL A 150 5.26 0.20 -3.19
N ALA A 151 6.37 -0.37 -2.70
CA ALA A 151 7.43 0.41 -2.07
C ALA A 151 8.11 1.36 -3.06
N ASP A 152 8.24 0.97 -4.33
CA ASP A 152 8.92 1.78 -5.36
C ASP A 152 8.01 2.83 -6.03
N SER A 153 6.67 2.69 -5.95
CA SER A 153 5.77 3.63 -6.63
C SER A 153 5.91 5.08 -6.14
N ALA A 154 6.16 5.28 -4.84
CA ALA A 154 6.43 6.60 -4.29
C ALA A 154 7.77 7.18 -4.79
N GLY A 155 8.77 6.33 -5.02
CA GLY A 155 10.05 6.71 -5.63
C GLY A 155 9.86 7.12 -7.09
N CYS A 156 9.13 6.32 -7.86
CA CYS A 156 8.76 6.65 -9.24
C CYS A 156 7.94 7.94 -9.33
N GLU A 157 6.94 8.15 -8.47
CA GLU A 157 6.16 9.40 -8.42
C GLU A 157 7.02 10.61 -8.07
N GLY A 158 7.94 10.47 -7.11
CA GLY A 158 8.94 11.49 -6.79
C GLY A 158 9.80 11.84 -7.99
N LEU A 159 10.33 10.82 -8.68
CA LEU A 159 11.16 10.97 -9.86
C LEU A 159 10.39 11.63 -11.01
N PHE A 160 9.15 11.21 -11.29
CA PHE A 160 8.32 11.84 -12.31
C PHE A 160 7.92 13.26 -11.95
N SER A 161 7.71 13.58 -10.68
CA SER A 161 7.46 14.95 -10.22
C SER A 161 8.69 15.83 -10.42
N GLU A 162 9.88 15.34 -10.08
CA GLU A 162 11.14 16.06 -10.24
C GLU A 162 11.50 16.24 -11.72
N MET A 163 11.42 15.18 -12.52
CA MET A 163 11.57 15.27 -13.98
C MET A 163 10.53 16.22 -14.56
N GLY A 164 9.28 16.18 -14.09
CA GLY A 164 8.23 17.10 -14.49
C GLY A 164 8.58 18.56 -14.19
N HIS A 165 9.12 18.86 -13.01
CA HIS A 165 9.62 20.19 -12.65
C HIS A 165 10.78 20.65 -13.55
N ILE A 166 11.71 19.76 -13.86
CA ILE A 166 12.85 20.04 -14.75
C ILE A 166 12.38 20.28 -16.20
N HIS A 167 11.39 19.51 -16.67
CA HIS A 167 10.85 19.58 -18.04
C HIS A 167 9.91 20.78 -18.27
N THR A 168 8.97 21.05 -17.35
CA THR A 168 7.85 21.98 -17.64
C THR A 168 8.12 23.43 -17.27
N LYS A 169 8.98 23.71 -16.28
CA LYS A 169 9.12 25.07 -15.71
C LYS A 169 10.36 25.83 -16.14
N ARG A 170 11.33 25.18 -16.76
CA ARG A 170 12.45 25.83 -17.45
C ARG A 170 12.48 25.28 -18.86
N ARG A 171 12.65 26.14 -19.86
CA ARG A 171 12.82 25.78 -21.28
C ARG A 171 14.14 25.00 -21.48
N ASN A 172 14.27 23.85 -20.84
CA ASN A 172 15.45 23.02 -20.88
C ASN A 172 15.33 22.07 -22.07
N GLN A 173 16.08 22.34 -23.14
CA GLN A 173 16.30 21.39 -24.23
C GLN A 173 17.37 20.35 -23.84
N LEU A 174 17.27 19.82 -22.62
CA LEU A 174 18.16 18.76 -22.17
C LEU A 174 17.62 17.42 -22.68
N ALA A 175 18.53 16.57 -23.13
CA ALA A 175 18.19 15.19 -23.48
C ALA A 175 17.64 14.46 -22.24
N TYR A 176 16.72 13.53 -22.48
CA TYR A 176 16.04 12.77 -21.43
C TYR A 176 17.00 12.12 -20.43
N SER A 177 18.10 11.51 -20.92
CA SER A 177 19.13 10.89 -20.06
C SER A 177 19.70 11.85 -19.03
N LYS A 178 20.02 13.08 -19.44
CA LYS A 178 20.55 14.11 -18.54
C LYS A 178 19.50 14.57 -17.52
N ILE A 179 18.24 14.64 -17.92
CA ILE A 179 17.15 15.03 -17.02
C ILE A 179 16.92 13.94 -15.96
N PHE A 180 16.97 12.69 -16.37
CA PHE A 180 16.87 11.54 -15.48
C PHE A 180 18.02 11.54 -14.44
N ASP A 181 19.27 11.70 -14.89
CA ASP A 181 20.44 11.76 -13.99
C ASP A 181 20.32 12.92 -12.99
N ILE A 182 19.90 14.11 -13.46
CA ILE A 182 19.68 15.28 -12.61
C ILE A 182 18.58 14.99 -11.57
N ALA A 183 17.48 14.37 -11.99
CA ALA A 183 16.36 14.05 -11.10
C ALA A 183 16.78 13.03 -10.02
N ILE A 184 17.54 11.99 -10.38
CA ILE A 184 18.09 11.01 -9.42
C ILE A 184 19.01 11.70 -8.41
N VAL A 185 19.99 12.47 -8.89
CA VAL A 185 20.94 13.16 -8.01
C VAL A 185 20.21 14.09 -7.06
N ARG A 186 19.22 14.83 -7.57
CA ARG A 186 18.42 15.75 -6.76
C ARG A 186 17.60 15.03 -5.69
N MET A 187 16.95 13.91 -6.03
CA MET A 187 16.20 13.10 -5.07
C MET A 187 17.10 12.52 -3.97
N ASP A 188 18.33 12.10 -4.31
CA ASP A 188 19.30 11.60 -3.33
C ASP A 188 19.76 12.72 -2.38
N PHE A 189 20.08 13.91 -2.91
CA PHE A 189 20.38 15.08 -2.08
C PHE A 189 19.21 15.48 -1.18
N GLU A 190 17.99 15.50 -1.70
CA GLU A 190 16.79 15.82 -0.91
C GLU A 190 16.55 14.76 0.18
N SER A 191 16.82 13.48 -0.10
CA SER A 191 16.72 12.39 0.89
C SER A 191 17.77 12.53 2.00
N LYS A 192 19.02 12.86 1.65
CA LYS A 192 20.11 13.12 2.60
C LYS A 192 19.82 14.34 3.48
N HIS A 193 19.41 15.45 2.87
CA HIS A 193 19.04 16.66 3.62
C HIS A 193 17.80 16.45 4.50
N ALA A 194 16.89 15.54 4.12
CA ALA A 194 15.75 15.19 4.96
C ALA A 194 16.18 14.36 6.18
N ALA A 195 17.12 13.42 6.00
CA ALA A 195 17.71 12.65 7.09
C ALA A 195 18.50 13.52 8.08
N GLU A 196 19.17 14.56 7.58
CA GLU A 196 19.95 15.54 8.37
C GLU A 196 19.09 16.66 8.98
N GLY A 197 17.78 16.69 8.71
CA GLY A 197 16.87 17.71 9.23
C GLY A 197 17.03 19.10 8.62
N LEU A 198 17.81 19.23 7.54
CA LEU A 198 18.06 20.49 6.82
C LEU A 198 16.91 20.89 5.89
N THR A 199 15.90 20.03 5.76
CA THR A 199 14.75 20.26 4.87
C THR A 199 13.60 20.91 5.64
N ARG A 200 12.97 21.92 5.03
CA ARG A 200 11.80 22.60 5.62
C ARG A 200 10.67 21.59 5.82
N SER A 201 10.14 21.48 7.04
CA SER A 201 9.00 20.62 7.35
C SER A 201 7.86 20.90 6.37
N ARG A 202 7.52 19.90 5.53
CA ARG A 202 6.38 20.00 4.62
C ARG A 202 5.15 20.31 5.48
N LEU A 203 4.48 21.44 5.23
CA LEU A 203 3.23 21.79 5.88
C LEU A 203 2.27 20.60 5.69
N LYS A 204 1.99 19.86 6.76
CA LYS A 204 1.03 18.77 6.73
C LYS A 204 -0.29 19.36 6.25
N ARG A 205 -0.84 18.84 5.15
CA ARG A 205 -2.24 19.10 4.81
C ARG A 205 -3.06 18.64 6.00
N ARG A 206 -3.80 19.55 6.63
CA ARG A 206 -4.69 19.20 7.74
C ARG A 206 -5.86 18.43 7.14
N PHE A 207 -5.85 17.12 7.31
CA PHE A 207 -6.99 16.27 7.03
C PHE A 207 -7.96 16.44 8.20
N ALA A 208 -9.03 17.20 8.00
CA ALA A 208 -10.12 17.22 8.95
C ALA A 208 -10.89 15.90 8.78
N LEU A 209 -10.70 14.96 9.71
CA LEU A 209 -11.68 13.88 9.88
C LEU A 209 -13.01 14.54 10.27
N PRO A 210 -14.14 14.18 9.64
CA PRO A 210 -15.44 14.53 10.19
C PRO A 210 -15.48 13.97 11.61
N ARG A 211 -15.71 14.83 12.61
CA ARG A 211 -15.98 14.37 13.97
C ARG A 211 -17.18 13.42 13.87
N LEU A 212 -16.95 12.12 14.06
CA LEU A 212 -18.02 11.18 14.38
C LEU A 212 -18.52 11.53 15.77
N SER A 213 -19.40 12.53 15.82
CA SER A 213 -20.17 12.89 16.99
C SER A 213 -21.26 11.84 17.18
N ARG A 214 -20.94 10.72 17.83
CA ARG A 214 -21.94 9.95 18.59
C ARG A 214 -21.31 9.46 19.89
N PRO A 215 -21.69 10.04 21.05
CA PRO A 215 -21.40 9.40 22.32
C PRO A 215 -22.17 8.08 22.37
N PHE A 216 -21.45 6.97 22.52
CA PHE A 216 -22.02 5.71 23.01
C PHE A 216 -22.49 5.97 24.44
N LEU A 217 -23.80 6.17 24.61
CA LEU A 217 -24.42 5.99 25.92
C LEU A 217 -24.53 4.49 26.15
N LEU A 218 -23.78 4.02 27.15
CA LEU A 218 -24.08 2.81 27.89
C LEU A 218 -25.51 2.93 28.45
N SER A 219 -26.40 2.04 28.01
CA SER A 219 -27.57 1.67 28.80
C SER A 219 -27.71 0.15 28.77
N SER A 220 -27.59 -0.42 29.96
CA SER A 220 -28.09 -1.73 30.40
C SER A 220 -29.36 -2.16 29.67
N TRP A 221 -29.41 -3.41 29.20
CA TRP A 221 -30.20 -4.54 29.69
C TRP A 221 -29.70 -5.82 29.02
#